data_AF-A0A7S8E9M2-F1
#
_entry.id   AF-A0A7S8E9M2-F1
#
_cell.length_a   1.000
_cell.length_b   1.000
_cell.length_c   1.000
_cell.angle_alpha   90.00
_cell.angle_beta   90.00
_cell.angle_gamma   90.00
#
_symmetry.space_group_name_H-M   'P 1'
#
loop_
_entity.id
_entity.type
_entity.pdbx_description
1 polymer ?
#
loop_
_entity_poly.entity_id
_entity_poly.type
_entity_poly.pdbx_seq_one_letter_code
_entity_poly.pdbx_strand_id
1 'polypeptide(L)'
;MEQQTHRTTPRRTQGYTPDNYKTDKFWSHWIGGSMLVWPISVVVAAVIFVPTAFFFGSLLQIHMFDYTGTRFSDLLMGGVMTVIAGGAIGFAVGSIQQYILKNILLWTADRWTLASVLGGIAGGIIVGFMFLMDDPSLYYVHDVTIFTAMPIYITVLSMVQYLALRVAVRSGWLWVLANLVGGLVFSGLLLRNSLDPAVWGDLIASLGMWALAIIAQGAVTGYVLLFLFERHAYPYEEDEDDSIEEGVTRTPGQHSVWDKAI
;
A
#
# COMPACT_ATOMS: atom_id res chain seq x y z
N MET A 1 41.33 1.67 5.56
CA MET A 1 40.85 1.16 4.26
C MET A 1 39.33 1.16 4.32
N GLU A 2 38.70 2.27 3.94
CA GLU A 2 37.23 2.32 3.79
C GLU A 2 36.87 1.63 2.47
N GLN A 3 36.11 0.53 2.55
CA GLN A 3 35.49 -0.04 1.37
C GLN A 3 34.45 0.96 0.85
N GLN A 4 34.80 1.69 -0.21
CA GLN A 4 33.84 2.43 -1.01
C GLN A 4 32.85 1.42 -1.60
N THR A 5 31.71 1.25 -0.94
CA THR A 5 30.58 0.53 -1.51
C THR A 5 30.11 1.31 -2.74
N HIS A 6 30.53 0.87 -3.93
CA HIS A 6 29.99 1.32 -5.19
C HIS A 6 28.47 1.07 -5.17
N ARG A 7 27.71 2.08 -4.77
CA ARG A 7 26.26 2.07 -4.97
C ARG A 7 26.05 2.26 -6.47
N THR A 8 25.66 1.18 -7.13
CA THR A 8 25.18 1.22 -8.50
C THR A 8 24.01 2.20 -8.55
N THR A 9 24.24 3.36 -9.16
CA THR A 9 23.14 4.24 -9.58
C THR A 9 22.21 3.40 -10.44
N PRO A 10 20.89 3.42 -10.18
CA PRO A 10 19.94 2.62 -10.95
C PRO A 10 20.10 2.96 -12.43
N ARG A 11 20.51 1.97 -13.22
CA ARG A 11 20.74 2.08 -14.65
C ARG A 11 19.38 2.34 -15.31
N ARG A 12 19.07 3.61 -15.63
CA ARG A 12 17.81 3.97 -16.28
C ARG A 12 17.75 3.30 -17.66
N THR A 13 16.64 2.64 -17.94
CA THR A 13 16.32 2.07 -19.26
C THR A 13 16.20 3.20 -20.28
N GLN A 14 17.22 3.34 -21.13
CA GLN A 14 17.19 4.22 -22.31
C GLN A 14 15.99 3.84 -23.20
N GLY A 15 15.15 4.82 -23.53
CA GLY A 15 14.08 4.68 -24.53
C GLY A 15 12.64 4.72 -24.00
N TYR A 16 12.30 5.68 -23.14
CA TYR A 16 10.89 5.95 -22.79
C TYR A 16 10.22 6.75 -23.91
N THR A 17 9.69 6.07 -24.92
CA THR A 17 8.78 6.70 -25.90
C THR A 17 7.34 6.59 -25.40
N PRO A 18 6.53 7.67 -25.45
CA PRO A 18 5.11 7.63 -25.08
C PRO A 18 4.30 6.55 -25.80
N ASP A 19 4.75 6.10 -26.96
CA ASP A 19 4.06 5.07 -27.75
C ASP A 19 4.29 3.63 -27.26
N ASN A 20 5.17 3.42 -26.26
CA ASN A 20 5.61 2.08 -25.84
C ASN A 20 4.85 1.48 -24.64
N TYR A 21 4.01 2.23 -23.92
CA TYR A 21 3.20 1.63 -22.87
C TYR A 21 1.92 1.04 -23.46
N LYS A 22 1.78 -0.29 -23.39
CA LYS A 22 0.52 -0.96 -23.74
C LYS A 22 -0.49 -0.71 -22.62
N THR A 23 -1.27 0.36 -22.70
CA THR A 23 -2.30 0.74 -21.71
C THR A 23 -3.22 -0.44 -21.37
N ASP A 24 -3.59 -1.25 -22.36
CA ASP A 24 -4.40 -2.45 -22.17
C ASP A 24 -3.71 -3.49 -21.26
N LYS A 25 -2.39 -3.63 -21.41
CA LYS A 25 -1.58 -4.51 -20.56
C LYS A 25 -1.52 -3.96 -19.14
N PHE A 26 -1.38 -2.65 -18.97
CA PHE A 26 -1.45 -2.03 -17.64
C PHE A 26 -2.79 -2.33 -16.96
N TRP A 27 -3.92 -2.03 -17.62
CA TRP A 27 -5.24 -2.18 -17.03
C TRP A 27 -5.56 -3.62 -16.64
N SER A 28 -5.25 -4.58 -17.51
CA SER A 28 -5.45 -6.00 -17.22
C SER A 28 -4.65 -6.46 -15.99
N HIS A 29 -3.39 -6.06 -15.87
CA HIS A 29 -2.55 -6.43 -14.72
C HIS A 29 -2.93 -5.66 -13.45
N TRP A 30 -3.36 -4.40 -13.59
CA TRP A 30 -3.74 -3.55 -12.46
C TRP A 30 -5.05 -4.00 -11.83
N ILE A 31 -6.09 -4.21 -12.63
CA ILE A 31 -7.39 -4.70 -12.14
C ILE A 31 -7.24 -6.15 -11.66
N GLY A 32 -6.57 -7.01 -12.42
CA GLY A 32 -6.28 -8.39 -12.00
C GLY A 32 -5.48 -8.45 -10.70
N GLY A 33 -4.45 -7.60 -10.57
CA GLY A 33 -3.65 -7.46 -9.36
C GLY A 33 -4.48 -6.99 -8.17
N SER A 34 -5.36 -6.01 -8.37
CA SER A 34 -6.26 -5.50 -7.32
C SER A 34 -7.18 -6.59 -6.76
N MET A 35 -7.70 -7.48 -7.62
CA MET A 35 -8.51 -8.63 -7.21
C MET A 35 -7.72 -9.66 -6.40
N LEU A 36 -6.41 -9.79 -6.64
CA LEU A 36 -5.54 -10.76 -5.96
C LEU A 36 -4.97 -10.26 -4.63
N VAL A 37 -5.00 -8.94 -4.36
CA VAL A 37 -4.49 -8.37 -3.10
C VAL A 37 -5.12 -9.06 -1.89
N TRP A 38 -6.44 -9.19 -1.84
CA TRP A 38 -7.14 -9.71 -0.67
C TRP A 38 -6.87 -11.19 -0.39
N PRO A 39 -7.02 -12.12 -1.36
CA PRO A 39 -6.67 -13.53 -1.14
C PRO A 39 -5.22 -13.73 -0.70
N ILE A 40 -4.27 -13.02 -1.32
CA ILE A 40 -2.85 -13.10 -0.96
C ILE A 40 -2.64 -12.57 0.46
N SER A 41 -3.27 -11.45 0.82
CA SER A 41 -3.19 -10.88 2.17
C SER A 41 -3.71 -11.85 3.23
N VAL A 42 -4.82 -12.56 2.97
CA VAL A 42 -5.36 -13.59 3.87
C VAL A 42 -4.37 -14.72 4.06
N VAL A 43 -3.75 -15.23 2.98
CA VAL A 43 -2.75 -16.31 3.06
C VAL A 43 -1.51 -15.84 3.84
N VAL A 44 -0.98 -14.66 3.53
CA VAL A 44 0.19 -14.10 4.22
C VAL A 44 -0.12 -13.86 5.70
N ALA A 45 -1.29 -13.29 6.00
CA ALA A 45 -1.74 -13.08 7.35
C ALA A 45 -1.87 -14.41 8.10
N ALA A 46 -2.48 -15.44 7.51
CA ALA A 46 -2.62 -16.75 8.15
C ALA A 46 -1.27 -17.42 8.45
N VAL A 47 -0.31 -17.34 7.52
CA VAL A 47 1.05 -17.88 7.70
C VAL A 47 1.79 -17.20 8.85
N ILE A 48 1.60 -15.89 9.04
CA ILE A 48 2.22 -15.14 10.15
C ILE A 48 1.43 -15.33 11.46
N PHE A 49 0.11 -15.33 11.35
CA PHE A 49 -0.83 -15.38 12.46
C PHE A 49 -0.73 -16.70 13.21
N VAL A 50 -0.77 -17.84 12.52
CA VAL A 50 -0.86 -19.16 13.17
C VAL A 50 0.31 -19.37 14.13
N PRO A 51 1.60 -19.22 13.73
CA PRO A 51 2.72 -19.34 14.65
C PRO A 51 2.69 -18.31 15.78
N THR A 52 2.28 -17.07 15.48
CA THR A 52 2.20 -15.98 16.46
C THR A 52 1.17 -16.30 17.54
N ALA A 53 -0.02 -16.73 17.15
CA ALA A 53 -1.10 -17.11 18.06
C ALA A 53 -0.70 -18.31 18.94
N PHE A 54 0.00 -19.32 18.39
CA PHE A 54 0.51 -20.43 19.19
C PHE A 54 1.55 -19.97 20.22
N PHE A 55 2.50 -19.13 19.81
CA PHE A 55 3.55 -18.60 20.69
C PHE A 55 2.94 -17.77 21.84
N PHE A 56 2.11 -16.78 21.52
CA PHE A 56 1.46 -15.95 22.53
C PHE A 56 0.44 -16.71 23.36
N GLY A 57 -0.31 -17.64 22.76
CA GLY A 57 -1.24 -18.52 23.50
C GLY A 57 -0.51 -19.34 24.55
N SER A 58 0.65 -19.92 24.19
CA SER A 58 1.47 -20.68 25.14
C SER A 58 2.08 -19.81 26.25
N LEU A 59 2.50 -18.59 25.94
CA LEU A 59 3.05 -17.65 26.93
C LEU A 59 1.98 -17.08 27.87
N LEU A 60 0.81 -16.73 27.34
CA LEU A 60 -0.29 -16.14 28.10
C LEU A 60 -0.98 -17.17 29.00
N GLN A 61 -1.04 -18.44 28.59
CA GLN A 61 -1.52 -19.54 29.45
C GLN A 61 -0.67 -19.71 30.71
N ILE A 62 0.60 -19.30 30.71
CA ILE A 62 1.50 -19.39 31.87
C ILE A 62 1.22 -18.27 32.91
N HIS A 63 0.47 -17.21 32.56
CA HIS A 63 0.35 -16.01 33.39
C HIS A 63 -1.07 -15.51 33.73
N MET A 64 -2.14 -16.09 33.17
CA MET A 64 -3.51 -15.52 33.27
C MET A 64 -4.52 -16.37 34.08
N PHE A 65 -4.07 -17.13 35.08
CA PHE A 65 -4.98 -17.82 36.01
C PHE A 65 -5.66 -16.89 37.04
N ASP A 66 -5.37 -15.58 37.07
CA ASP A 66 -6.00 -14.64 37.99
C ASP A 66 -7.01 -13.70 37.29
N TYR A 67 -8.28 -14.06 37.45
CA TYR A 67 -9.58 -13.37 37.44
C TYR A 67 -9.81 -11.91 36.96
N THR A 68 -8.80 -11.10 36.63
CA THR A 68 -8.95 -9.70 36.17
C THR A 68 -8.39 -9.44 34.76
N GLY A 69 -7.78 -10.45 34.12
CA GLY A 69 -6.96 -10.29 32.91
C GLY A 69 -7.63 -10.34 31.53
N THR A 70 -8.92 -10.69 31.40
CA THR A 70 -9.54 -11.00 30.08
C THR A 70 -9.54 -9.82 29.12
N ARG A 71 -9.89 -8.62 29.59
CA ARG A 71 -9.92 -7.42 28.72
C ARG A 71 -8.55 -7.02 28.21
N PHE A 72 -7.52 -7.05 29.05
CA PHE A 72 -6.18 -6.65 28.60
C PHE A 72 -5.59 -7.65 27.60
N SER A 73 -5.78 -8.96 27.80
CA SER A 73 -5.36 -9.96 26.80
C SER A 73 -6.10 -9.80 25.48
N ASP A 74 -7.40 -9.55 25.51
CA ASP A 74 -8.21 -9.42 24.30
C ASP A 74 -7.81 -8.16 23.52
N LEU A 75 -7.57 -7.05 24.21
CA LEU A 75 -7.08 -5.81 23.62
C LEU A 75 -5.67 -5.98 23.03
N LEU A 76 -4.76 -6.62 23.75
CA LEU A 76 -3.39 -6.87 23.29
C LEU A 76 -3.39 -7.79 22.07
N MET A 77 -4.17 -8.87 22.11
CA MET A 77 -4.31 -9.79 20.99
C MET A 77 -4.94 -9.09 19.79
N GLY A 78 -6.08 -8.42 19.96
CA GLY A 78 -6.76 -7.69 18.88
C GLY A 78 -5.88 -6.61 18.24
N GLY A 79 -5.13 -5.85 19.05
CA GLY A 79 -4.17 -4.87 18.58
C GLY A 79 -3.06 -5.51 17.75
N VAL A 80 -2.39 -6.54 18.27
CA VAL A 80 -1.34 -7.27 17.55
C VAL A 80 -1.85 -7.84 16.24
N MET A 81 -3.05 -8.43 16.24
CA MET A 81 -3.64 -9.02 15.03
C MET A 81 -3.97 -7.98 13.97
N THR A 82 -4.44 -6.80 14.35
CA THR A 82 -4.70 -5.72 13.40
C THR A 82 -3.41 -5.21 12.75
N VAL A 83 -2.30 -5.16 13.51
CA VAL A 83 -0.99 -4.78 12.99
C VAL A 83 -0.43 -5.83 12.03
N ILE A 84 -0.55 -7.12 12.37
CA ILE A 84 -0.13 -8.23 11.49
C ILE A 84 -0.93 -8.21 10.19
N ALA A 85 -2.26 -8.06 10.28
CA ALA A 85 -3.13 -7.95 9.12
C ALA A 85 -2.75 -6.74 8.23
N GLY A 86 -2.51 -5.57 8.84
CA GLY A 86 -2.04 -4.38 8.13
C GLY A 86 -0.71 -4.60 7.42
N GLY A 87 0.27 -5.22 8.08
CA GLY A 87 1.56 -5.57 7.46
C GLY A 87 1.41 -6.55 6.29
N ALA A 88 0.55 -7.58 6.44
CA ALA A 88 0.28 -8.56 5.38
C ALA A 88 -0.38 -7.92 4.15
N ILE A 89 -1.38 -7.04 4.36
CA ILE A 89 -2.01 -6.27 3.29
C ILE A 89 -0.98 -5.36 2.60
N GLY A 90 -0.19 -4.62 3.39
CA GLY A 90 0.88 -3.77 2.88
C GLY A 90 1.90 -4.53 2.03
N PHE A 91 2.26 -5.75 2.44
CA PHE A 91 3.15 -6.63 1.67
C PHE A 91 2.52 -7.07 0.34
N ALA A 92 1.26 -7.52 0.35
CA ALA A 92 0.56 -7.97 -0.85
C ALA A 92 0.39 -6.82 -1.86
N VAL A 93 -0.12 -5.67 -1.40
CA VAL A 93 -0.26 -4.45 -2.20
C VAL A 93 1.08 -4.03 -2.78
N GLY A 94 2.10 -3.92 -1.92
CA GLY A 94 3.43 -3.50 -2.31
C GLY A 94 4.07 -4.41 -3.37
N SER A 95 3.98 -5.72 -3.17
CA SER A 95 4.59 -6.70 -4.10
C SER A 95 3.93 -6.68 -5.47
N ILE A 96 2.59 -6.65 -5.53
CA ILE A 96 1.83 -6.60 -6.78
C ILE A 96 2.08 -5.28 -7.51
N GLN A 97 2.00 -4.16 -6.79
CA GLN A 97 2.25 -2.85 -7.39
C GLN A 97 3.69 -2.73 -7.86
N GLN A 98 4.68 -3.16 -7.08
CA GLN A 98 6.09 -3.14 -7.48
C GLN A 98 6.32 -3.97 -8.75
N TYR A 99 5.68 -5.14 -8.87
CA TYR A 99 5.73 -5.95 -10.08
C TYR A 99 5.19 -5.19 -11.30
N ILE A 100 4.05 -4.51 -11.16
CA ILE A 100 3.45 -3.71 -12.25
C ILE A 100 4.34 -2.51 -12.61
N LEU A 101 4.79 -1.76 -11.60
CA LEU A 101 5.67 -0.61 -11.77
C LEU A 101 6.96 -0.99 -12.51
N LYS A 102 7.58 -2.12 -12.15
CA LYS A 102 8.84 -2.57 -12.74
C LYS A 102 8.67 -3.14 -14.15
N ASN A 103 7.65 -3.97 -14.39
CA ASN A 103 7.52 -4.71 -15.65
C ASN A 103 6.65 -4.01 -16.70
N ILE A 104 5.83 -3.04 -16.30
CA ILE A 104 4.91 -2.33 -17.19
C ILE A 104 5.28 -0.85 -17.29
N LEU A 105 5.47 -0.16 -16.16
CA LEU A 105 5.88 1.25 -16.16
C LEU A 105 7.41 1.45 -16.19
N LEU A 106 8.18 0.36 -16.20
CA LEU A 106 9.64 0.34 -16.25
C LEU A 106 10.33 1.19 -15.16
N TRP A 107 9.67 1.38 -14.02
CA TRP A 107 10.21 2.11 -12.88
C TRP A 107 10.79 1.14 -11.83
N THR A 108 12.08 1.28 -11.55
CA THR A 108 12.80 0.54 -10.50
C THR A 108 12.42 1.09 -9.13
N ALA A 109 11.23 0.70 -8.67
CA ALA A 109 10.66 1.13 -7.40
C ALA A 109 11.29 0.36 -6.21
N ASP A 110 12.59 0.52 -5.99
CA ASP A 110 13.43 -0.37 -5.17
C ASP A 110 13.07 -0.45 -3.67
N ARG A 111 12.20 0.45 -3.19
CA ARG A 111 11.69 0.45 -1.80
C ARG A 111 10.17 0.45 -1.71
N TRP A 112 9.47 0.21 -2.82
CA TRP A 112 8.01 0.30 -2.88
C TRP A 112 7.33 -0.68 -1.92
N THR A 113 7.75 -1.94 -1.95
CA THR A 113 7.20 -2.99 -1.08
C THR A 113 7.47 -2.68 0.39
N LEU A 114 8.69 -2.24 0.73
CA LEU A 114 9.02 -1.85 2.09
C LEU A 114 8.16 -0.68 2.58
N ALA A 115 8.01 0.38 1.76
CA ALA A 115 7.15 1.52 2.07
C ALA A 115 5.68 1.08 2.28
N SER A 116 5.20 0.14 1.47
CA SER A 116 3.84 -0.39 1.57
C SER A 116 3.63 -1.21 2.85
N VAL A 117 4.61 -2.03 3.24
CA VAL A 117 4.59 -2.80 4.51
C VAL A 117 4.59 -1.85 5.70
N LEU A 118 5.48 -0.86 5.72
CA LEU A 118 5.53 0.14 6.81
C LEU A 118 4.23 0.94 6.91
N GLY A 119 3.68 1.36 5.76
CA GLY A 119 2.39 2.03 5.69
C GLY A 119 1.24 1.15 6.17
N GLY A 120 1.22 -0.13 5.81
CA GLY A 120 0.23 -1.11 6.27
C GLY A 120 0.32 -1.37 7.77
N ILE A 121 1.52 -1.49 8.34
CA ILE A 121 1.74 -1.60 9.79
C ILE A 121 1.21 -0.34 10.50
N ALA A 122 1.60 0.85 10.04
CA ALA A 122 1.16 2.11 10.64
C ALA A 122 -0.37 2.29 10.56
N GLY A 123 -0.97 1.98 9.41
CA GLY A 123 -2.42 1.99 9.23
C GLY A 123 -3.12 0.99 10.14
N GLY A 124 -2.57 -0.22 10.28
CA GLY A 124 -3.08 -1.26 11.17
C GLY A 124 -3.03 -0.87 12.64
N ILE A 125 -1.99 -0.14 13.08
CA ILE A 125 -1.92 0.42 14.43
C ILE A 125 -3.06 1.42 14.66
N ILE A 126 -3.27 2.35 13.73
CA ILE A 126 -4.30 3.39 13.85
C ILE A 126 -5.71 2.78 13.85
N VAL A 127 -6.00 1.89 12.91
CA VAL A 127 -7.30 1.20 12.84
C VAL A 127 -7.50 0.28 14.05
N GLY A 128 -6.44 -0.40 14.50
CA GLY A 128 -6.47 -1.19 15.72
C GLY A 128 -6.90 -0.31 16.90
N PHE A 129 -6.26 0.84 17.08
CA PHE A 129 -6.63 1.79 18.13
C PHE A 129 -8.08 2.29 18.01
N MET A 130 -8.58 2.54 16.80
CA MET A 130 -9.98 2.88 16.58
C MET A 130 -10.91 1.77 17.08
N PHE A 131 -10.63 0.51 16.77
CA PHE A 131 -11.42 -0.63 17.27
C PHE A 131 -11.29 -0.84 18.78
N LEU A 132 -10.16 -0.46 19.40
CA LEU A 132 -10.02 -0.50 20.86
C LEU A 132 -10.89 0.55 21.56
N MET A 133 -11.13 1.68 20.90
CA MET A 133 -12.00 2.75 21.40
C MET A 133 -13.47 2.56 21.03
N ASP A 134 -13.77 1.63 20.12
CA ASP A 134 -15.11 1.34 19.67
C ASP A 134 -15.89 0.63 20.80
N ASP A 135 -17.03 1.20 21.19
CA ASP A 135 -17.94 0.58 22.14
C ASP A 135 -19.05 -0.13 21.36
N PRO A 136 -19.07 -1.47 21.33
CA PRO A 136 -20.08 -2.22 20.58
C PRO A 136 -21.51 -1.98 21.06
N SER A 137 -21.70 -1.45 22.27
CA SER A 137 -23.02 -1.12 22.80
C SER A 137 -23.66 0.10 22.10
N LEU A 138 -22.85 0.91 21.41
CA LEU A 138 -23.28 2.08 20.65
C LEU A 138 -23.31 1.74 19.16
N TYR A 139 -24.41 1.13 18.70
CA TYR A 139 -24.60 0.68 17.31
C TYR A 139 -24.19 1.73 16.25
N TYR A 140 -24.56 3.00 16.44
CA TYR A 140 -24.22 4.08 15.50
C TYR A 140 -22.71 4.36 15.41
N VAL A 141 -21.99 4.20 16.53
CA VAL A 141 -20.53 4.43 16.57
C VAL A 141 -19.83 3.31 15.81
N HIS A 142 -20.28 2.06 15.96
CA HIS A 142 -19.71 0.89 15.29
C HIS A 142 -19.76 0.98 13.76
N ASP A 143 -20.92 1.33 13.19
CA ASP A 143 -21.09 1.48 11.73
C ASP A 143 -20.17 2.58 11.17
N VAL A 144 -20.02 3.69 11.89
CA VAL A 144 -19.13 4.79 11.52
C VAL A 144 -17.66 4.35 11.62
N THR A 145 -17.28 3.61 12.66
CA THR A 145 -15.93 3.06 12.83
C THR A 145 -15.57 2.16 11.64
N ILE A 146 -16.46 1.23 11.25
CA ILE A 146 -16.25 0.34 10.10
C ILE A 146 -16.15 1.14 8.80
N PHE A 147 -17.04 2.11 8.60
CA PHE A 147 -17.05 2.97 7.40
C PHE A 147 -15.71 3.69 7.22
N THR A 148 -15.18 4.24 8.32
CA THR A 148 -14.03 5.15 8.32
C THR A 148 -12.69 4.42 8.41
N ALA A 149 -12.64 3.21 8.96
CA ALA A 149 -11.42 2.43 9.14
C ALA A 149 -10.66 2.21 7.82
N MET A 150 -11.34 1.77 6.77
CA MET A 150 -10.71 1.48 5.47
C MET A 150 -10.13 2.73 4.77
N PRO A 151 -10.86 3.85 4.63
CA PRO A 151 -10.30 5.10 4.11
C PRO A 151 -9.09 5.59 4.89
N ILE A 152 -9.14 5.52 6.23
CA ILE A 152 -8.02 5.92 7.10
C ILE A 152 -6.82 5.02 6.85
N TYR A 153 -7.00 3.69 6.88
CA TYR A 153 -5.96 2.71 6.62
C TYR A 153 -5.26 2.95 5.28
N ILE A 154 -6.05 3.04 4.20
CA ILE A 154 -5.55 3.24 2.83
C ILE A 154 -4.84 4.59 2.69
N THR A 155 -5.33 5.64 3.38
CA THR A 155 -4.68 6.95 3.38
C THR A 155 -3.30 6.90 4.03
N VAL A 156 -3.18 6.24 5.19
CA VAL A 156 -1.89 6.08 5.88
C VAL A 156 -0.92 5.27 5.04
N LEU A 157 -1.38 4.15 4.46
CA LEU A 157 -0.58 3.33 3.56
C LEU A 157 -0.07 4.15 2.37
N SER A 158 -0.95 4.91 1.72
CA SER A 158 -0.59 5.72 0.55
C SER A 158 0.29 6.92 0.88
N MET A 159 0.21 7.51 2.08
CA MET A 159 1.13 8.55 2.54
C MET A 159 2.57 8.05 2.64
N VAL A 160 2.79 6.82 3.10
CA VAL A 160 4.14 6.23 3.15
C VAL A 160 4.63 5.89 1.74
N GLN A 161 3.77 5.33 0.88
CA GLN A 161 4.11 5.09 -0.53
C GLN A 161 4.42 6.38 -1.31
N TYR A 162 3.75 7.48 -0.98
CA TYR A 162 4.01 8.79 -1.58
C TYR A 162 5.48 9.22 -1.40
N LEU A 163 6.12 8.90 -0.26
CA LEU A 163 7.53 9.21 -0.05
C LEU A 163 8.46 8.49 -1.04
N ALA A 164 8.08 7.30 -1.50
CA ALA A 164 8.78 6.60 -2.57
C ALA A 164 8.40 7.16 -3.96
N LEU A 165 7.12 7.50 -4.17
CA LEU A 165 6.61 8.00 -5.45
C LEU A 165 7.12 9.39 -5.83
N ARG A 166 7.31 10.29 -4.85
CA ARG A 166 7.77 11.67 -5.08
C ARG A 166 9.15 11.75 -5.74
N VAL A 167 9.93 10.67 -5.69
CA VAL A 167 11.23 10.58 -6.37
C VAL A 167 11.05 10.42 -7.89
N ALA A 168 9.93 9.85 -8.33
CA ALA A 168 9.63 9.61 -9.74
C ALA A 168 8.68 10.66 -10.34
N VAL A 169 7.77 11.22 -9.54
CA VAL A 169 6.69 12.07 -10.04
C VAL A 169 6.50 13.30 -9.15
N ARG A 170 6.48 14.49 -9.75
CA ARG A 170 6.33 15.77 -9.03
C ARG A 170 5.00 15.88 -8.28
N SER A 171 3.93 15.38 -8.89
CA SER A 171 2.56 15.45 -8.35
C SER A 171 2.16 14.18 -7.59
N GLY A 172 3.11 13.49 -6.94
CA GLY A 172 2.87 12.23 -6.23
C GLY A 172 1.78 12.30 -5.15
N TRP A 173 1.42 13.49 -4.65
CA TRP A 173 0.34 13.67 -3.68
C TRP A 173 -1.04 13.24 -4.21
N LEU A 174 -1.25 13.28 -5.54
CA LEU A 174 -2.48 12.80 -6.17
C LEU A 174 -2.71 11.30 -5.92
N TRP A 175 -1.65 10.52 -5.69
CA TRP A 175 -1.74 9.12 -5.30
C TRP A 175 -2.49 8.95 -3.97
N VAL A 176 -2.21 9.80 -2.99
CA VAL A 176 -2.87 9.77 -1.68
C VAL A 176 -4.34 10.12 -1.84
N LEU A 177 -4.65 11.15 -2.63
CA LEU A 177 -6.04 11.56 -2.89
C LEU A 177 -6.84 10.47 -3.61
N ALA A 178 -6.27 9.83 -4.63
CA ALA A 178 -6.92 8.71 -5.31
C ALA A 178 -7.22 7.53 -4.38
N ASN A 179 -6.27 7.21 -3.50
CA ASN A 179 -6.42 6.13 -2.52
C ASN A 179 -7.49 6.48 -1.47
N LEU A 180 -7.55 7.72 -0.99
CA LEU A 180 -8.61 8.19 -0.10
C LEU A 180 -9.99 8.09 -0.77
N VAL A 181 -10.15 8.60 -2.00
CA VAL A 181 -11.40 8.52 -2.76
C VAL A 181 -11.79 7.06 -3.02
N GLY A 182 -10.82 6.24 -3.45
CA GLY A 182 -11.03 4.81 -3.67
C GLY A 182 -11.48 4.08 -2.39
N GLY A 183 -10.87 4.41 -1.24
CA GLY A 183 -11.27 3.87 0.06
C GLY A 183 -12.68 4.30 0.48
N LEU A 184 -13.08 5.55 0.24
CA LEU A 184 -14.44 6.03 0.50
C LEU A 184 -15.48 5.32 -0.38
N VAL A 185 -15.18 5.16 -1.68
CA VAL A 185 -16.04 4.41 -2.61
C VAL A 185 -16.16 2.96 -2.17
N PHE A 186 -15.04 2.33 -1.82
CA PHE A 186 -15.00 0.95 -1.33
C PHE A 186 -15.87 0.76 -0.09
N SER A 187 -15.67 1.58 0.96
CA SER A 187 -16.48 1.53 2.18
C SER A 187 -17.96 1.80 1.91
N GLY A 188 -18.27 2.78 1.06
CA GLY A 188 -19.65 3.13 0.72
C GLY A 188 -20.38 1.98 0.01
N LEU A 189 -19.69 1.27 -0.89
CA LEU A 189 -20.23 0.09 -1.57
C LEU A 189 -20.41 -1.09 -0.62
N LEU A 190 -19.50 -1.31 0.32
CA LEU A 190 -19.66 -2.39 1.31
C LEU A 190 -20.80 -2.13 2.30
N LEU A 191 -21.00 -0.89 2.73
CA LEU A 191 -22.12 -0.56 3.64
C LEU A 191 -23.47 -0.61 2.94
N ARG A 192 -23.53 -0.18 1.69
CA ARG A 192 -24.74 -0.33 0.87
C ARG A 192 -24.75 -1.72 0.24
N ASN A 193 -24.95 -2.74 1.08
CA ASN A 193 -25.21 -4.10 0.64
C ASN A 193 -26.62 -4.18 0.01
N SER A 194 -26.79 -3.54 -1.15
CA SER A 194 -28.08 -3.27 -1.80
C SER A 194 -28.48 -4.30 -2.85
N LEU A 195 -27.68 -5.35 -3.06
CA LEU A 195 -28.12 -6.49 -3.85
C LEU A 195 -29.08 -7.29 -2.98
N ASP A 196 -30.35 -7.35 -3.41
CA ASP A 196 -31.39 -8.10 -2.70
C ASP A 196 -30.93 -9.56 -2.56
N PRO A 197 -30.64 -10.02 -1.32
CA PRO A 197 -30.16 -11.37 -1.12
C PRO A 197 -31.22 -12.42 -1.48
N ALA A 198 -32.50 -12.04 -1.53
CA ALA A 198 -33.56 -12.94 -2.00
C ALA A 198 -33.41 -13.31 -3.48
N VAL A 199 -32.77 -12.46 -4.29
CA VAL A 199 -32.60 -12.69 -5.73
C VAL A 199 -31.31 -13.44 -6.04
N TRP A 200 -30.22 -13.10 -5.35
CA TRP A 200 -28.87 -13.59 -5.69
C TRP A 200 -28.29 -14.60 -4.69
N GLY A 201 -28.89 -14.73 -3.51
CA GLY A 201 -28.30 -15.42 -2.37
C GLY A 201 -27.22 -14.59 -1.68
N ASP A 202 -27.15 -14.68 -0.35
CA ASP A 202 -26.26 -13.86 0.50
C ASP A 202 -24.78 -13.90 0.06
N LEU A 203 -24.29 -15.10 -0.26
CA LEU A 203 -22.88 -15.31 -0.62
C LEU A 203 -22.53 -14.63 -1.95
N ILE A 204 -23.34 -14.82 -2.99
CA ILE A 204 -23.06 -14.29 -4.33
C ILE A 204 -23.23 -12.77 -4.33
N ALA A 205 -24.27 -12.26 -3.66
CA ALA A 205 -24.47 -10.83 -3.49
C ALA A 205 -23.26 -10.18 -2.80
N SER A 206 -22.79 -10.77 -1.69
CA SER A 206 -21.62 -10.28 -0.96
C SER A 206 -20.35 -10.31 -1.82
N LEU A 207 -20.03 -11.44 -2.46
CA LEU A 207 -18.86 -11.57 -3.31
C LEU A 207 -18.90 -10.61 -4.51
N GLY A 208 -20.07 -10.43 -5.11
CA GLY A 208 -20.28 -9.47 -6.20
C GLY A 208 -20.02 -8.03 -5.77
N MET A 209 -20.54 -7.62 -4.61
CA MET A 209 -20.29 -6.28 -4.05
C MET A 209 -18.82 -6.06 -3.69
N TRP A 210 -18.17 -7.08 -3.11
CA TRP A 210 -16.73 -7.05 -2.83
C TRP A 210 -15.91 -6.88 -4.11
N ALA A 211 -16.19 -7.67 -5.15
CA ALA A 211 -15.51 -7.56 -6.44
C ALA A 211 -15.72 -6.18 -7.06
N LEU A 212 -16.95 -5.66 -7.05
CA LEU A 212 -17.27 -4.33 -7.56
C LEU A 212 -16.50 -3.24 -6.81
N ALA A 213 -16.45 -3.31 -5.48
CA ALA A 213 -15.73 -2.35 -4.64
C ALA A 213 -14.23 -2.35 -4.95
N ILE A 214 -13.62 -3.54 -5.09
CA ILE A 214 -12.21 -3.71 -5.44
C ILE A 214 -11.92 -3.13 -6.83
N ILE A 215 -12.76 -3.44 -7.82
CA ILE A 215 -12.59 -2.93 -9.19
C ILE A 215 -12.73 -1.41 -9.22
N ALA A 216 -13.71 -0.83 -8.51
CA ALA A 216 -13.91 0.60 -8.45
C ALA A 216 -12.69 1.32 -7.85
N GLN A 217 -12.19 0.84 -6.71
CA GLN A 217 -10.96 1.37 -6.10
C GLN A 217 -9.75 1.19 -7.02
N GLY A 218 -9.61 0.02 -7.66
CA GLY A 218 -8.56 -0.28 -8.63
C GLY A 218 -8.61 0.66 -9.84
N ALA A 219 -9.79 0.97 -10.36
CA ALA A 219 -9.98 1.87 -11.48
C ALA A 219 -9.51 3.30 -11.15
N VAL A 220 -9.94 3.85 -10.01
CA VAL A 220 -9.55 5.20 -9.56
C VAL A 220 -8.03 5.31 -9.38
N THR A 221 -7.43 4.34 -8.66
CA THR A 221 -5.99 4.35 -8.38
C THR A 221 -5.15 4.07 -9.62
N GLY A 222 -5.59 3.17 -10.50
CA GLY A 222 -4.92 2.84 -11.75
C GLY A 222 -4.90 4.00 -12.73
N TYR A 223 -6.03 4.72 -12.86
CA TYR A 223 -6.12 5.91 -13.69
C TYR A 223 -5.14 7.00 -13.24
N VAL A 224 -5.13 7.30 -11.93
CA VAL A 224 -4.22 8.32 -11.38
C VAL A 224 -2.76 7.91 -11.54
N LEU A 225 -2.43 6.62 -11.38
CA LEU A 225 -1.06 6.16 -11.58
C LEU A 225 -0.62 6.34 -13.04
N LEU A 226 -1.44 5.96 -14.02
CA LEU A 226 -1.16 6.22 -15.43
C LEU A 226 -0.99 7.71 -15.71
N PHE A 227 -1.95 8.53 -15.24
CA PHE A 227 -1.89 9.98 -15.41
C PHE A 227 -0.60 10.60 -14.84
N LEU A 228 -0.15 10.13 -13.67
CA LEU A 228 1.08 10.57 -13.03
C LEU A 228 2.31 10.26 -13.89
N PHE A 229 2.41 9.04 -14.42
CA PHE A 229 3.54 8.63 -15.26
C PHE A 229 3.50 9.21 -16.69
N GLU A 230 2.32 9.49 -17.23
CA GLU A 230 2.18 10.09 -18.56
C GLU A 230 2.45 11.60 -18.57
N ARG A 231 2.03 12.33 -17.52
CA ARG A 231 1.99 13.81 -17.54
C ARG A 231 2.96 14.48 -16.58
N HIS A 232 3.37 13.80 -15.52
CA HIS A 232 4.08 14.41 -14.40
C HIS A 232 5.35 13.67 -13.98
N ALA A 233 5.71 12.61 -14.71
CA ALA A 233 7.04 12.02 -14.61
C ALA A 233 8.05 13.13 -14.89
N TYR A 234 9.06 13.26 -14.03
CA TYR A 234 10.08 14.28 -14.22
C TYR A 234 10.67 14.12 -15.63
N PRO A 235 10.62 15.17 -16.48
CA PRO A 235 11.31 15.12 -17.75
C PRO A 235 12.77 14.81 -17.44
N TYR A 236 13.33 13.86 -18.17
CA TYR A 236 14.76 13.70 -18.22
C TYR A 236 15.24 14.95 -18.95
N GLU A 237 15.63 15.99 -18.21
CA GLU A 237 16.62 16.91 -18.76
C GLU A 237 17.83 16.00 -18.97
N GLU A 238 18.00 15.55 -20.22
CA GLU A 238 19.34 15.21 -20.67
C GLU A 238 20.07 16.52 -20.42
N ASP A 239 20.92 16.54 -19.39
CA ASP A 239 21.97 17.53 -19.34
C ASP A 239 22.65 17.39 -20.70
N GLU A 240 22.27 18.25 -21.64
CA GLU A 240 23.02 18.54 -22.86
C GLU A 240 24.37 19.09 -22.38
N ASP A 241 25.21 18.20 -21.87
CA ASP A 241 26.64 18.40 -21.64
C ASP A 241 27.36 18.25 -23.00
N ASP A 242 26.71 18.73 -24.08
CA ASP A 242 27.26 18.85 -25.44
C ASP A 242 27.73 20.30 -25.72
N SER A 243 27.78 21.15 -24.70
CA SER A 243 28.52 22.41 -24.81
C SER A 243 29.13 22.85 -23.49
N ILE A 244 30.29 22.28 -23.13
CA ILE A 244 31.46 23.01 -22.61
C ILE A 244 32.69 22.10 -22.82
N GLU A 245 33.40 22.41 -23.89
CA GLU A 245 34.85 22.58 -23.98
C GLU A 245 35.76 21.78 -23.03
N GLU A 246 36.68 21.06 -23.67
CA GLU A 246 38.01 20.67 -23.19
C GLU A 246 38.52 21.48 -21.98
N GLY A 247 38.68 20.84 -20.81
CA GLY A 247 39.69 21.29 -19.83
C GLY A 247 39.31 21.39 -18.36
N VAL A 248 38.07 21.15 -17.94
CA VAL A 248 37.75 21.14 -16.51
C VAL A 248 37.93 19.75 -15.91
N THR A 249 39.00 19.60 -15.14
CA THR A 249 39.27 18.44 -14.30
C THR A 249 38.09 18.19 -13.36
N ARG A 250 37.26 17.18 -13.68
CA ARG A 250 36.18 16.71 -12.81
C ARG A 250 36.77 16.33 -11.44
N THR A 251 36.49 17.12 -10.42
CA THR A 251 36.81 16.81 -9.03
C THR A 251 35.94 15.64 -8.57
N PRO A 252 36.51 14.49 -8.17
CA PRO A 252 35.73 13.36 -7.69
C PRO A 252 35.22 13.68 -6.28
N GLY A 253 34.00 14.23 -6.18
CA GLY A 253 33.44 14.57 -4.87
C GLY A 253 32.10 15.30 -4.84
N GLN A 254 31.38 15.44 -5.95
CA GLN A 254 30.03 15.99 -5.90
C GLN A 254 29.04 14.93 -5.38
N HIS A 255 28.87 14.95 -4.07
CA HIS A 255 27.81 14.25 -3.36
C HIS A 255 26.44 14.67 -3.87
N SER A 256 25.58 13.68 -4.07
CA SER A 256 24.13 13.85 -4.26
C SER A 256 23.57 14.72 -3.14
N VAL A 257 22.74 15.71 -3.48
CA VAL A 257 22.06 16.59 -2.52
C VAL A 257 21.23 15.79 -1.50
N TRP A 258 20.89 14.53 -1.81
CA TRP A 258 20.15 13.63 -0.95
C TRP A 258 20.97 12.95 0.15
N ASP A 259 22.30 12.98 0.09
CA ASP A 259 23.17 12.45 1.17
C ASP A 259 23.14 13.33 2.43
N LYS A 260 22.58 14.54 2.34
CA LYS A 260 22.43 15.47 3.49
C LYS A 260 21.07 15.43 4.17
N ALA A 261 20.10 14.69 3.61
CA ALA A 261 18.70 14.72 4.06
C ALA A 261 18.28 13.49 4.89
N ILE A 262 19.22 12.61 5.23
CA ILE A 262 19.07 11.46 6.14
C ILE A 262 20.27 11.48 7.08
#